data_AF-A0A938TJS0-F1
#
_entry.id   AF-A0A938TJS0-F1
#
_cell.length_a   1.000
_cell.length_b   1.000
_cell.length_c   1.000
_cell.angle_alpha   90.00
_cell.angle_beta   90.00
_cell.angle_gamma   90.00
#
_symmetry.space_group_name_H-M   'P 1'
#
loop_
_entity.id
_entity.type
_entity.pdbx_description
1 polymer ?
#
loop_
_entity_poly.entity_id
_entity_poly.type
_entity_poly.pdbx_seq_one_letter_code
_entity_poly.pdbx_strand_id
1 'polypeptide(L)'
;MLTIGLAGMSGIAGAHPLMPESPCSEPVRPDRSDVEQWNRFVAEVNAYRSCISGFVDSEYAASDAHRAAAERARQRWNDFVRINLNVPEDFPHIPRR
;
A
#
# COMPACT_ATOMS: atom_id res chain seq x y z
N MET A 1 -1.64 -20.81 48.53
CA MET A 1 -1.43 -20.86 47.07
C MET A 1 -1.85 -19.52 46.52
N LEU A 2 -0.91 -18.71 46.04
CA LEU A 2 -1.15 -17.34 45.59
C LEU A 2 -1.21 -17.34 44.05
N THR A 3 -2.41 -17.23 43.48
CA THR A 3 -2.60 -17.08 42.03
C THR A 3 -2.39 -15.61 41.66
N ILE A 4 -1.20 -15.29 41.16
CA ILE A 4 -0.94 -14.02 40.47
C ILE A 4 -1.58 -14.12 39.08
N GLY A 5 -2.70 -13.43 38.91
CA GLY A 5 -3.36 -13.31 37.61
C GLY A 5 -2.51 -12.46 36.67
N LEU A 6 -2.03 -13.07 35.58
CA LEU A 6 -1.49 -12.33 34.44
C LEU A 6 -2.62 -11.53 33.80
N ALA A 7 -2.65 -10.23 34.04
CA ALA A 7 -3.41 -9.29 33.21
C ALA A 7 -2.72 -9.18 31.85
N GLY A 8 -3.20 -9.94 30.88
CA GLY A 8 -2.77 -9.84 29.48
C GLY A 8 -3.12 -8.45 28.94
N MET A 9 -2.10 -7.63 28.69
CA MET A 9 -2.25 -6.39 27.95
C MET A 9 -2.61 -6.75 26.50
N SER A 10 -3.90 -6.82 26.22
CA SER A 10 -4.40 -6.88 24.85
C SER A 10 -4.14 -5.52 24.22
N GLY A 11 -3.01 -5.40 23.52
CA GLY A 11 -2.70 -4.24 22.71
C GLY A 11 -3.84 -4.01 21.72
N ILE A 12 -4.26 -2.76 21.60
CA ILE A 12 -5.28 -2.34 20.65
C ILE A 12 -4.69 -2.62 19.27
N ALA A 13 -5.16 -3.68 18.60
CA ALA A 13 -4.81 -3.94 17.22
C ALA A 13 -5.52 -2.88 16.38
N GLY A 14 -4.81 -1.78 16.09
CA GLY A 14 -5.26 -0.83 15.08
C GLY A 14 -5.24 -1.56 13.74
N ALA A 15 -6.42 -1.93 13.24
CA ALA A 15 -6.57 -2.42 11.89
C ALA A 15 -6.14 -1.29 10.94
N HIS A 16 -4.96 -1.42 10.34
CA HIS A 16 -4.58 -0.54 9.25
C HIS A 16 -5.62 -0.72 8.14
N PRO A 17 -6.19 0.36 7.59
CA PRO A 17 -7.02 0.26 6.40
C PRO A 17 -6.26 -0.53 5.33
N LEU A 18 -6.91 -1.53 4.74
CA LEU A 18 -6.31 -2.38 3.71
C LEU A 18 -5.98 -1.60 2.42
N MET A 19 -6.56 -0.41 2.28
CA MET A 19 -6.33 0.50 1.18
C MET A 19 -6.15 1.92 1.75
N PRO A 20 -5.01 2.57 1.51
CA PRO A 20 -4.81 3.95 1.95
C PRO A 20 -5.77 4.87 1.22
N GLU A 21 -6.31 5.84 1.94
CA GLU A 21 -7.03 6.96 1.33
C GLU A 21 -6.04 8.06 0.98
N SER A 22 -6.34 8.81 -0.09
CA SER A 22 -5.51 9.94 -0.46
C SER A 22 -5.61 11.03 0.62
N PRO A 23 -4.48 11.58 1.11
CA PRO A 23 -4.49 12.70 2.06
C PRO A 23 -4.79 14.05 1.39
N CYS A 24 -5.10 14.06 0.09
CA CYS A 24 -5.26 15.26 -0.71
C CYS A 24 -6.65 15.87 -0.53
N SER A 25 -6.71 17.16 -0.20
CA SER A 25 -7.98 17.89 -0.07
C SER A 25 -8.43 18.44 -1.41
N GLU A 26 -9.64 18.07 -1.83
CA GLU A 26 -10.28 18.65 -3.01
C GLU A 26 -10.62 20.13 -2.76
N PRO A 27 -10.22 21.06 -3.65
CA PRO A 27 -10.53 22.47 -3.49
C PRO A 27 -12.01 22.75 -3.78
N VAL A 28 -12.61 23.65 -2.99
CA VAL A 28 -14.02 24.01 -3.14
C VAL A 28 -14.16 25.05 -4.25
N ARG A 29 -14.99 24.75 -5.24
CA ARG A 29 -15.25 25.67 -6.35
C ARG A 29 -15.97 26.94 -5.87
N PRO A 30 -15.43 28.14 -6.09
CA PRO A 30 -16.10 29.39 -5.75
C PRO A 30 -17.08 29.83 -6.86
N ASP A 31 -17.83 30.89 -6.58
CA ASP A 31 -18.56 31.62 -7.63
C ASP A 31 -17.57 32.19 -8.65
N ARG A 32 -17.90 32.08 -9.93
CA ARG A 32 -17.04 32.52 -11.03
C ARG A 32 -16.96 34.04 -11.13
N SER A 33 -17.95 34.78 -10.64
CA SER A 33 -17.90 36.25 -10.64
C SER A 33 -16.93 36.82 -9.60
N ASP A 34 -16.55 36.05 -8.59
CA ASP A 34 -15.50 36.44 -7.65
C ASP A 34 -14.12 36.10 -8.24
N VAL A 35 -13.53 37.07 -8.93
CA VAL A 35 -12.26 36.90 -9.65
C VAL A 35 -11.09 36.58 -8.70
N GLU A 36 -11.08 37.12 -7.49
CA GLU A 36 -10.02 36.85 -6.52
C GLU A 36 -10.10 35.39 -6.03
N GLN A 37 -11.29 34.96 -5.61
CA GLN A 37 -11.50 33.57 -5.21
C GLN A 37 -11.25 32.59 -6.36
N TRP A 38 -11.67 32.95 -7.58
CA TRP A 38 -11.44 32.12 -8.76
C TRP A 38 -9.94 31.93 -9.03
N ASN A 39 -9.13 32.99 -8.94
CA ASN A 39 -7.69 32.90 -9.13
C ASN A 39 -7.01 32.03 -8.05
N ARG A 40 -7.45 32.12 -6.79
CA ARG A 40 -6.97 31.23 -5.72
C ARG A 40 -7.35 29.78 -5.99
N PHE A 41 -8.60 29.53 -6.35
CA PHE A 41 -9.10 28.19 -6.70
C PHE A 41 -8.27 27.54 -7.83
N VAL A 42 -7.90 28.29 -8.88
CA VAL A 42 -7.06 27.76 -9.95
C VAL A 42 -5.67 27.34 -9.45
N ALA A 43 -5.09 28.08 -8.49
CA ALA A 43 -3.82 27.69 -7.86
C ALA A 43 -3.99 26.43 -6.98
N GLU A 44 -5.08 26.35 -6.21
CA GLU A 44 -5.40 25.19 -5.38
C GLU A 44 -5.67 23.94 -6.21
N VAL A 45 -6.31 24.04 -7.37
CA VAL A 45 -6.50 22.93 -8.32
C VAL A 45 -5.16 22.36 -8.79
N ASN A 46 -4.18 23.22 -9.06
CA ASN A 46 -2.85 22.75 -9.44
C ASN A 46 -2.14 22.03 -8.27
N ALA A 47 -2.29 22.53 -7.04
CA ALA A 47 -1.77 21.87 -5.85
C ALA A 47 -2.43 20.51 -5.61
N TYR A 48 -3.77 20.44 -5.73
CA TYR A 48 -4.54 19.20 -5.61
C TYR A 48 -4.14 18.17 -6.66
N ARG A 49 -4.01 18.58 -7.93
CA ARG A 49 -3.50 17.71 -9.01
C ARG A 49 -2.14 17.13 -8.65
N SER A 50 -1.20 17.97 -8.21
CA SER A 50 0.14 17.51 -7.83
C SER A 50 0.11 16.51 -6.69
N CYS A 51 -0.73 16.75 -5.67
CA CYS A 51 -0.90 15.85 -4.54
C CYS A 51 -1.44 14.48 -5.00
N ILE A 52 -2.53 14.48 -5.77
CA ILE A 52 -3.16 13.25 -6.26
C ILE A 52 -2.21 12.46 -7.15
N SER A 53 -1.49 13.12 -8.07
CA SER A 53 -0.49 12.44 -8.90
C SER A 53 0.60 11.78 -8.05
N GLY A 54 1.12 12.49 -7.03
CA GLY A 54 2.13 11.92 -6.13
C GLY A 54 1.61 10.72 -5.33
N PHE A 55 0.36 10.76 -4.87
CA PHE A 55 -0.28 9.63 -4.21
C PHE A 55 -0.43 8.42 -5.14
N VAL A 56 -0.91 8.62 -6.37
CA VAL A 56 -1.03 7.54 -7.36
C VAL A 56 0.32 6.91 -7.67
N ASP A 57 1.36 7.73 -7.86
CA ASP A 57 2.72 7.25 -8.11
C ASP A 57 3.27 6.42 -6.93
N SER A 58 3.01 6.86 -5.68
CA SER A 58 3.43 6.09 -4.49
C SER A 58 2.72 4.75 -4.39
N GLU A 59 1.43 4.68 -4.71
CA GLU A 59 0.68 3.43 -4.70
C GLU A 59 1.14 2.46 -5.80
N TYR A 60 1.45 2.97 -7.00
CA TYR A 60 2.06 2.15 -8.05
C TYR A 60 3.44 1.62 -7.65
N ALA A 61 4.28 2.46 -7.04
CA ALA A 61 5.58 2.02 -6.53
C ALA A 61 5.44 0.94 -5.43
N ALA A 62 4.47 1.09 -4.52
CA ALA A 62 4.17 0.08 -3.50
C ALA A 62 3.70 -1.24 -4.13
N SER A 63 2.79 -1.18 -5.11
CA SER A 63 2.32 -2.35 -5.86
C SER A 63 3.47 -3.10 -6.53
N ASP A 64 4.39 -2.39 -7.18
CA ASP A 64 5.57 -2.98 -7.79
C ASP A 64 6.51 -3.62 -6.77
N ALA A 65 6.72 -2.98 -5.61
CA ALA A 65 7.52 -3.53 -4.53
C ALA A 65 6.92 -4.82 -3.97
N HIS A 66 5.59 -4.86 -3.79
CA HIS A 66 4.87 -6.06 -3.36
C HIS A 66 4.98 -7.19 -4.39
N ARG A 67 4.80 -6.89 -5.68
CA ARG A 67 4.98 -7.85 -6.77
C ARG A 67 6.39 -8.41 -6.78
N ALA A 68 7.42 -7.57 -6.63
CA ALA A 68 8.80 -7.99 -6.54
C ALA A 68 9.07 -8.85 -5.29
N ALA A 69 8.46 -8.54 -4.16
CA ALA A 69 8.56 -9.35 -2.94
C ALA A 69 7.93 -10.74 -3.11
N ALA A 70 6.74 -10.81 -3.72
CA ALA A 70 6.08 -12.07 -4.05
C ALA A 70 6.94 -12.93 -4.98
N GLU A 71 7.52 -12.31 -6.02
CA GLU A 71 8.43 -12.97 -6.96
C GLU A 71 9.69 -13.52 -6.28
N ARG A 72 10.30 -12.77 -5.36
CA ARG A 72 11.45 -13.26 -4.57
C ARG A 72 11.06 -14.43 -3.66
N ALA A 73 9.92 -14.36 -2.98
CA ALA A 73 9.43 -15.44 -2.14
C ALA A 73 9.18 -16.72 -2.96
N ARG A 74 8.62 -16.56 -4.15
CA ARG A 74 8.40 -17.61 -5.13
C ARG A 74 9.71 -18.29 -5.54
N GLN A 75 10.71 -17.50 -5.95
CA GLN A 75 12.03 -18.02 -6.32
C GLN A 75 12.66 -18.78 -5.17
N ARG A 76 12.63 -18.23 -3.95
CA ARG A 76 13.15 -18.89 -2.75
C ARG A 76 12.50 -20.25 -2.50
N TRP A 77 11.18 -20.36 -2.65
CA TRP A 77 10.50 -21.65 -2.53
C TRP A 77 10.99 -22.64 -3.60
N ASN A 78 10.96 -22.21 -4.87
CA ASN A 78 11.35 -23.07 -5.99
C ASN A 78 12.81 -23.53 -5.87
N ASP A 79 13.71 -22.67 -5.40
CA ASP A 79 15.10 -23.01 -5.12
C ASP A 79 15.23 -23.99 -3.94
N PHE A 80 14.48 -23.75 -2.87
CA PHE A 80 14.48 -24.64 -1.70
C PHE A 80 14.09 -26.06 -2.09
N VAL A 81 13.00 -26.25 -2.84
CA VAL A 81 12.58 -27.60 -3.27
C VAL A 81 13.57 -28.21 -4.25
N ARG A 82 14.12 -27.44 -5.20
CA ARG A 82 15.15 -27.94 -6.13
C ARG A 82 16.40 -28.44 -5.41
N ILE A 83 16.92 -27.66 -4.47
CA ILE A 83 18.16 -27.97 -3.73
C ILE A 83 17.97 -29.15 -2.78
N ASN A 84 16.87 -29.18 -2.03
CA ASN A 84 16.73 -30.09 -0.89
C ASN A 84 15.99 -31.39 -1.23
N LEU A 85 15.13 -31.37 -2.25
CA LEU A 85 14.24 -32.51 -2.53
C LEU A 85 14.64 -33.28 -3.79
N ASN A 86 15.61 -32.79 -4.58
CA ASN A 86 16.06 -33.39 -5.85
C ASN A 86 14.87 -33.78 -6.76
N VAL A 87 13.93 -32.85 -6.87
CA VAL A 87 12.63 -33.06 -7.51
C VAL A 87 12.69 -32.84 -9.03
N PRO A 88 11.86 -33.56 -9.82
CA PRO A 88 11.80 -33.34 -11.27
C PRO A 88 11.19 -31.98 -11.63
N GLU A 89 11.37 -31.52 -12.88
CA GLU A 89 10.91 -30.19 -13.35
C GLU A 89 9.40 -29.96 -13.23
N ASP A 90 8.60 -31.02 -13.15
CA ASP A 90 7.14 -30.98 -13.01
C ASP A 90 6.66 -31.01 -11.55
N PHE A 91 7.59 -31.02 -10.58
CA PHE A 91 7.27 -30.89 -9.18
C PHE A 91 6.56 -29.55 -8.91
N PRO A 92 5.63 -29.45 -7.95
CA PRO A 92 4.86 -28.23 -7.71
C PRO A 92 5.75 -27.02 -7.39
N HIS A 93 6.08 -26.29 -8.45
CA HIS A 93 6.67 -24.97 -8.44
C HIS A 93 5.55 -23.94 -8.41
N ILE A 94 5.77 -22.84 -7.69
CA ILE A 94 4.82 -21.74 -7.75
C ILE A 94 5.00 -21.06 -9.13
N PRO A 95 3.99 -21.10 -10.02
CA PRO A 95 4.11 -20.57 -11.37
C PRO A 95 4.26 -19.04 -11.35
N ARG A 96 4.87 -18.47 -12.40
CA ARG A 96 4.76 -17.02 -12.65
C ARG A 96 3.31 -16.74 -13.03
N ARG A 97 2.67 -15.81 -12.33
CA ARG A 97 1.38 -15.23 -12.76
C ARG A 97 1.65 -13.95 -13.53
#